data_AF-A0A5Q2K7V8-F1
#
_entry.id   AF-A0A5Q2K7V8-F1
#
_cell.length_a   1.000
_cell.length_b   1.000
_cell.length_c   1.000
_cell.angle_alpha   90.00
_cell.angle_beta   90.00
_cell.angle_gamma   90.00
#
_symmetry.space_group_name_H-M   'P 1'
#
loop_
_entity.id
_entity.type
_entity.pdbx_description
1 polymer ?
#
loop_
_entity_poly.entity_id
_entity_poly.type
_entity_poly.pdbx_seq_one_letter_code
_entity_poly.pdbx_strand_id
1 'polypeptide(L)'
;MSKLITTLEQLHLLRNRAVNDLSARLASQQQLCQRLEKNIDALTHLANNSVQEMQGSATLLCNQSGYKRHIQRVIDWQKQEQALAHVEAQKLQGNLLAESRREKSLEVVLESRRKEHRLAQERRDQKTTDAVSAQCWLRQQQAQRHR
;
A
#
# COMPACT_ATOMS: atom_id res chain seq x y z
N MET A 1 -2.78 29.86 -8.30
CA MET A 1 -1.97 29.12 -7.31
C MET A 1 -2.81 28.17 -6.47
N SER A 2 -3.94 28.59 -5.87
CA SER A 2 -4.79 27.67 -5.09
C SER A 2 -5.29 26.47 -5.90
N LYS A 3 -5.75 26.68 -7.14
CA LYS A 3 -6.24 25.60 -8.03
C LYS A 3 -5.21 24.47 -8.25
N LEU A 4 -3.92 24.81 -8.37
CA LEU A 4 -2.86 23.81 -8.57
C LEU A 4 -2.64 22.97 -7.30
N ILE A 5 -2.60 23.63 -6.14
CA ILE A 5 -2.45 22.94 -4.85
C ILE A 5 -3.64 22.01 -4.62
N THR A 6 -4.87 22.47 -4.87
CA THR A 6 -6.07 21.62 -4.72
C THR A 6 -6.07 20.43 -5.67
N THR A 7 -5.60 20.59 -6.92
CA THR A 7 -5.49 19.45 -7.84
C THR A 7 -4.43 18.44 -7.41
N LEU A 8 -3.31 18.90 -6.85
CA LEU A 8 -2.27 18.02 -6.34
C LEU A 8 -2.75 17.28 -5.08
N GLU A 9 -3.53 17.95 -4.22
CA GLU A 9 -4.15 17.33 -3.04
C GLU A 9 -5.15 16.24 -3.43
N GLN A 10 -6.00 16.49 -4.43
CA GLN A 10 -6.90 15.48 -4.98
C GLN A 10 -6.13 14.29 -5.56
N LEU A 11 -5.05 14.54 -6.32
CA LEU A 11 -4.21 13.48 -6.84
C LEU A 11 -3.55 12.66 -5.72
N HIS A 12 -3.11 13.32 -4.64
CA HIS A 12 -2.51 12.65 -3.49
C HIS A 12 -3.52 11.75 -2.78
N LEU A 13 -4.77 12.20 -2.60
CA LEU A 13 -5.84 11.36 -2.06
C LEU A 13 -6.11 10.12 -2.92
N LEU A 14 -6.13 10.28 -4.25
CA LEU A 14 -6.32 9.15 -5.17
C LEU A 14 -5.16 8.14 -5.09
N ARG A 15 -3.92 8.63 -4.99
CA ARG A 15 -2.73 7.78 -4.87
C ARG A 15 -2.67 7.06 -3.53
N ASN A 16 -3.02 7.74 -2.43
CA ASN A 16 -3.09 7.14 -1.11
C ASN A 16 -4.12 6.00 -1.08
N ARG A 17 -5.31 6.20 -1.69
CA ARG A 17 -6.30 5.12 -1.87
C ARG A 17 -5.73 3.94 -2.66
N ALA A 18 -5.04 4.19 -3.76
CA ALA A 18 -4.42 3.13 -4.56
C ALA A 18 -3.37 2.32 -3.76
N VAL A 19 -2.57 2.99 -2.92
CA VAL A 19 -1.62 2.32 -2.00
C VAL A 19 -2.36 1.45 -1.00
N ASN A 20 -3.45 1.95 -0.40
CA ASN A 20 -4.25 1.19 0.56
C ASN A 20 -4.91 -0.04 -0.09
N ASP A 21 -5.47 0.12 -1.29
CA ASP A 21 -6.09 -0.95 -2.05
C ASP A 21 -5.07 -2.05 -2.42
N LEU A 22 -3.88 -1.66 -2.89
CA LEU A 22 -2.80 -2.60 -3.19
C LEU A 22 -2.29 -3.32 -1.94
N SER A 23 -2.20 -2.60 -0.81
CA SER A 23 -1.81 -3.19 0.48
C SER A 23 -2.83 -4.24 0.94
N ALA A 24 -4.12 -3.94 0.84
CA ALA A 24 -5.19 -4.88 1.19
C ALA A 24 -5.16 -6.13 0.30
N ARG A 25 -4.98 -5.95 -1.02
CA ARG A 25 -4.83 -7.07 -1.96
C ARG A 25 -3.61 -7.91 -1.64
N LEU A 26 -2.46 -7.29 -1.37
CA LEU A 26 -1.24 -8.01 -0.99
C LEU A 26 -1.45 -8.83 0.29
N ALA A 27 -2.11 -8.26 1.31
CA ALA A 27 -2.43 -8.97 2.54
C ALA A 27 -3.33 -10.19 2.29
N SER A 28 -4.38 -10.05 1.48
CA SER A 28 -5.24 -11.18 1.11
C SER A 28 -4.48 -12.28 0.36
N GLN A 29 -3.54 -11.89 -0.51
CA GLN A 29 -2.73 -12.83 -1.27
C GLN A 29 -1.73 -13.57 -0.37
N GLN A 30 -1.12 -12.89 0.59
CA GLN A 30 -0.26 -13.52 1.59
C GLN A 30 -1.02 -14.52 2.46
N GLN A 31 -2.26 -14.18 2.85
CA GLN A 31 -3.13 -15.11 3.58
C GLN A 31 -3.45 -16.36 2.75
N LEU A 32 -3.67 -16.20 1.43
CA LEU A 32 -3.85 -17.33 0.52
C LEU A 32 -2.61 -18.23 0.49
N CYS A 33 -1.40 -17.65 0.35
CA CYS A 33 -0.16 -18.43 0.37
C CYS A 33 -0.01 -19.23 1.66
N GLN A 34 -0.25 -18.61 2.82
CA GLN A 34 -0.18 -19.28 4.12
C GLN A 34 -1.21 -20.41 4.25
N ARG A 35 -2.41 -20.21 3.70
CA ARG A 35 -3.46 -21.24 3.70
C ARG A 35 -3.05 -22.45 2.86
N LEU A 36 -2.47 -22.21 1.68
CA LEU A 36 -1.98 -23.27 0.80
C LEU A 36 -0.84 -24.05 1.45
N GLU A 37 0.11 -23.36 2.07
CA GLU A 37 1.20 -23.99 2.84
C GLU A 37 0.67 -24.92 3.93
N LYS A 38 -0.22 -24.42 4.80
CA LYS A 38 -0.86 -25.23 5.85
C LYS A 38 -1.62 -26.45 5.32
N ASN A 39 -2.26 -26.30 4.17
CA ASN A 39 -3.05 -27.36 3.55
C ASN A 39 -2.13 -28.44 2.95
N ILE A 40 -1.04 -28.04 2.31
CA ILE A 40 0.02 -28.94 1.83
C ILE A 40 0.60 -29.73 3.00
N ASP A 41 0.92 -29.07 4.13
CA ASP A 41 1.45 -29.73 5.32
C ASP A 41 0.45 -30.75 5.87
N ALA A 42 -0.81 -30.36 6.05
CA ALA A 42 -1.86 -31.23 6.56
C ALA A 42 -2.09 -32.46 5.67
N LEU A 43 -2.14 -32.27 4.34
CA LEU A 43 -2.28 -33.37 3.38
C LEU A 43 -1.04 -34.27 3.35
N THR A 44 0.15 -33.70 3.51
CA THR A 44 1.40 -34.45 3.58
C THR A 44 1.44 -35.32 4.84
N HIS A 45 1.04 -34.78 5.99
CA HIS A 45 0.88 -35.55 7.23
C HIS A 45 -0.16 -36.66 7.09
N LEU A 46 -1.31 -36.36 6.48
CA LEU A 46 -2.36 -37.35 6.23
C LEU A 46 -1.86 -38.50 5.34
N ALA A 47 -1.14 -38.18 4.26
CA ALA A 47 -0.57 -39.17 3.36
C ALA A 47 0.46 -40.08 4.06
N ASN A 48 1.30 -39.50 4.94
CA ASN A 48 2.34 -40.25 5.66
C ASN A 48 1.77 -41.12 6.80
N ASN A 49 0.78 -40.62 7.53
CA ASN A 49 0.20 -41.33 8.68
C ASN A 49 -0.77 -42.44 8.24
N SER A 50 -1.38 -42.34 7.06
CA SER A 50 -2.27 -43.39 6.51
C SER A 50 -1.57 -44.72 6.18
N VAL A 51 -0.24 -44.78 6.28
CA VAL A 51 0.58 -45.95 5.94
C VAL A 51 0.94 -46.81 7.17
N GLN A 52 0.87 -46.25 8.38
CA GLN A 52 1.50 -46.90 9.54
C GLN A 52 0.75 -48.06 10.18
N GLU A 53 -0.48 -48.35 9.79
CA GLU A 53 -1.24 -49.46 10.37
C GLU A 53 -2.07 -50.13 9.28
N MET A 54 -1.74 -51.37 8.92
CA MET A 54 -2.68 -52.47 8.63
C MET A 54 -1.97 -53.58 7.85
N GLN A 55 -1.73 -54.72 8.52
CA GLN A 55 -1.69 -56.00 7.82
C GLN A 55 -3.10 -56.26 7.30
N GLY A 56 -3.31 -56.20 5.98
CA GLY A 56 -4.63 -56.25 5.38
C GLY A 56 -4.68 -57.10 4.12
N SER A 57 -5.89 -57.57 3.79
CA SER A 57 -6.21 -58.21 2.50
C SER A 57 -5.68 -57.41 1.29
N ALA A 58 -5.41 -58.08 0.17
CA ALA A 58 -4.99 -57.44 -1.09
C ALA A 58 -5.93 -56.29 -1.54
N THR A 59 -7.22 -56.37 -1.21
CA THR A 59 -8.20 -55.30 -1.48
C THR A 59 -7.92 -54.04 -0.66
N LEU A 60 -7.53 -54.18 0.61
CA LEU A 60 -7.18 -53.06 1.49
C LEU A 60 -5.90 -52.37 1.01
N LEU A 61 -4.90 -53.14 0.59
CA LEU A 61 -3.66 -52.61 0.00
C LEU A 61 -3.93 -51.83 -1.29
N CYS A 62 -4.82 -52.35 -2.16
CA CYS A 62 -5.21 -51.65 -3.38
C CYS A 62 -5.88 -50.30 -3.06
N ASN A 63 -6.83 -50.29 -2.12
CA ASN A 63 -7.52 -49.07 -1.67
C ASN A 63 -6.55 -48.05 -1.09
N GLN A 64 -5.62 -48.47 -0.24
CA GLN A 64 -4.60 -47.60 0.35
C GLN A 64 -3.70 -46.98 -0.72
N SER A 65 -3.27 -47.77 -1.71
CA SER A 65 -2.46 -47.26 -2.82
C SER A 65 -3.20 -46.23 -3.66
N GLY A 66 -4.50 -46.46 -3.92
CA GLY A 66 -5.36 -45.54 -4.66
C GLY A 66 -5.58 -44.23 -3.90
N TYR A 67 -5.86 -44.33 -2.60
CA TYR A 67 -6.01 -43.19 -1.70
C TYR A 67 -4.74 -42.33 -1.64
N LYS A 68 -3.57 -42.96 -1.43
CA LYS A 68 -2.28 -42.25 -1.40
C LYS A 68 -1.99 -41.53 -2.71
N ARG A 69 -2.21 -42.20 -3.85
CA ARG A 69 -2.05 -41.59 -5.17
C ARG A 69 -2.98 -40.40 -5.36
N HIS A 70 -4.22 -40.48 -4.84
CA HIS A 70 -5.17 -39.38 -4.92
C HIS A 70 -4.73 -38.18 -4.07
N ILE A 71 -4.35 -38.39 -2.80
CA ILE A 71 -3.83 -37.31 -1.95
C ILE A 71 -2.59 -36.68 -2.58
N GLN A 72 -1.66 -37.48 -3.09
CA GLN A 72 -0.45 -36.95 -3.71
C GLN A 72 -0.78 -36.02 -4.88
N ARG A 73 -1.75 -36.39 -5.73
CA ARG A 73 -2.23 -35.52 -6.82
C ARG A 73 -2.80 -34.20 -6.29
N VAL A 74 -3.54 -34.23 -5.19
CA VAL A 74 -4.07 -33.01 -4.55
C VAL A 74 -2.93 -32.13 -4.01
N ILE A 75 -1.92 -32.73 -3.37
CA ILE A 75 -0.71 -32.02 -2.90
C ILE A 75 0.01 -31.36 -4.09
N ASP A 76 0.22 -32.10 -5.17
CA ASP A 76 0.93 -31.59 -6.35
C ASP A 76 0.16 -30.40 -6.96
N TRP A 77 -1.17 -30.48 -7.02
CA TRP A 77 -2.01 -29.37 -7.45
C TRP A 77 -1.91 -28.16 -6.49
N GLN A 78 -1.96 -28.36 -5.18
CA GLN A 78 -1.82 -27.26 -4.22
C GLN A 78 -0.44 -26.59 -4.29
N LYS A 79 0.63 -27.34 -4.57
CA LYS A 79 1.97 -26.78 -4.81
C LYS A 79 2.02 -25.90 -6.06
N GLN A 80 1.36 -26.32 -7.14
CA GLN A 80 1.24 -25.49 -8.35
C GLN A 80 0.48 -24.20 -8.04
N GLU A 81 -0.65 -24.30 -7.33
CA GLU A 81 -1.44 -23.14 -6.92
C GLU A 81 -0.65 -22.21 -6.00
N GLN A 82 0.15 -22.75 -5.07
CA GLN A 82 1.02 -21.97 -4.19
C GLN A 82 2.08 -21.20 -4.99
N ALA A 83 2.69 -21.83 -6.00
CA ALA A 83 3.66 -21.17 -6.87
C ALA A 83 3.02 -19.99 -7.63
N LEU A 84 1.83 -20.17 -8.19
CA LEU A 84 1.07 -19.10 -8.83
C LEU A 84 0.73 -17.99 -7.84
N ALA A 85 0.30 -18.35 -6.64
CA ALA A 85 -0.05 -17.40 -5.59
C ALA A 85 1.15 -16.55 -5.15
N HIS A 86 2.36 -17.14 -5.08
CA HIS A 86 3.60 -16.41 -4.80
C HIS A 86 3.98 -15.43 -5.91
N VAL A 87 3.82 -15.81 -7.17
CA VAL A 87 4.08 -14.92 -8.31
C VAL A 87 3.16 -13.69 -8.26
N GLU A 88 1.87 -13.88 -7.99
CA GLU A 88 0.94 -12.77 -7.85
C GLU A 88 1.26 -11.90 -6.63
N ALA A 89 1.69 -12.49 -5.50
CA ALA A 89 2.13 -11.74 -4.33
C ALA A 89 3.35 -10.84 -4.64
N GLN A 90 4.34 -11.36 -5.36
CA GLN A 90 5.52 -10.60 -5.78
C GLN A 90 5.14 -9.43 -6.71
N LYS A 91 4.23 -9.68 -7.66
CA LYS A 91 3.69 -8.65 -8.55
C LYS A 91 2.95 -7.55 -7.77
N LEU A 92 2.08 -7.93 -6.82
CA LEU A 92 1.38 -6.98 -5.95
C LEU A 92 2.35 -6.17 -5.10
N GLN A 93 3.40 -6.80 -4.56
CA GLN A 93 4.45 -6.11 -3.81
C GLN A 93 5.21 -5.10 -4.67
N GLY A 94 5.60 -5.47 -5.90
CA GLY A 94 6.24 -4.57 -6.86
C GLY A 94 5.35 -3.36 -7.20
N ASN A 95 4.07 -3.61 -7.46
CA ASN A 95 3.09 -2.55 -7.74
C ASN A 95 2.90 -1.62 -6.53
N LEU A 96 2.81 -2.18 -5.32
CA LEU A 96 2.68 -1.40 -4.08
C LEU A 96 3.89 -0.48 -3.87
N LEU A 97 5.11 -1.00 -4.08
CA LEU A 97 6.33 -0.19 -3.97
C LEU A 97 6.36 0.93 -5.02
N ALA A 98 5.94 0.64 -6.25
CA ALA A 98 5.89 1.65 -7.30
C ALA A 98 4.87 2.77 -6.98
N GLU A 99 3.68 2.41 -6.52
CA GLU A 99 2.65 3.39 -6.14
C GLU A 99 3.03 4.17 -4.88
N SER A 100 3.63 3.53 -3.87
CA SER A 100 4.13 4.20 -2.67
C SER A 100 5.21 5.24 -3.01
N ARG A 101 6.13 4.93 -3.93
CA ARG A 101 7.13 5.91 -4.41
C ARG A 101 6.49 7.10 -5.12
N ARG A 102 5.45 6.85 -5.94
CA ARG A 102 4.71 7.92 -6.64
C ARG A 102 3.95 8.81 -5.66
N GLU A 103 3.29 8.20 -4.67
CA GLU A 103 2.58 8.89 -3.61
C GLU A 103 3.53 9.79 -2.79
N LYS A 104 4.68 9.24 -2.39
CA LYS A 104 5.67 10.00 -1.62
C LYS A 104 6.28 11.15 -2.40
N SER A 105 6.59 10.92 -3.68
CA SER A 105 7.11 11.98 -4.56
C SER A 105 6.12 13.13 -4.68
N LEU A 106 4.82 12.82 -4.76
CA LEU A 106 3.76 13.82 -4.84
C LEU A 106 3.60 14.60 -3.52
N GLU A 107 3.74 13.93 -2.37
CA GLU A 107 3.72 14.58 -1.06
C GLU A 107 4.82 15.64 -0.93
N VAL A 108 6.05 15.31 -1.35
CA VAL A 108 7.18 16.26 -1.34
C VAL A 108 6.89 17.48 -2.23
N VAL A 109 6.32 17.26 -3.42
CA VAL A 109 5.94 18.36 -4.33
C VAL A 109 4.84 19.22 -3.69
N LEU A 110 3.84 18.60 -3.05
CA LEU A 110 2.77 19.31 -2.36
C LEU A 110 3.29 20.20 -1.23
N GLU A 111 4.18 19.68 -0.39
CA GLU A 111 4.80 20.43 0.69
C GLU A 111 5.58 21.64 0.18
N SER A 112 6.37 21.44 -0.88
CA SER A 112 7.10 22.51 -1.56
C SER A 112 6.15 23.60 -2.05
N ARG A 113 5.08 23.24 -2.77
CA ARG A 113 4.10 24.20 -3.29
C ARG A 113 3.34 24.94 -2.19
N ARG A 114 2.97 24.24 -1.11
CA ARG A 114 2.35 24.88 0.06
C ARG A 114 3.29 25.89 0.71
N LYS A 115 4.57 25.56 0.86
CA LYS A 115 5.59 26.48 1.40
C LYS A 115 5.78 27.70 0.52
N GLU A 116 5.93 27.53 -0.80
CA GLU A 116 6.03 28.63 -1.76
C GLU A 116 4.82 29.56 -1.69
N HIS A 117 3.62 28.98 -1.57
CA HIS A 117 2.39 29.75 -1.49
C HIS A 117 2.31 30.58 -0.20
N ARG A 118 2.63 29.98 0.95
CA ARG A 118 2.69 30.70 2.24
C ARG A 118 3.68 31.85 2.21
N LEU A 119 4.91 31.62 1.74
CA LEU A 119 5.93 32.66 1.63
C LEU A 119 5.52 33.80 0.68
N ALA A 120 4.73 33.49 -0.36
CA ALA A 120 4.21 34.52 -1.25
C ALA A 120 3.08 35.33 -0.61
N GLN A 121 2.25 34.71 0.25
CA GLN A 121 1.22 35.39 1.03
C GLN A 121 1.85 36.28 2.10
N GLU A 122 2.76 35.74 2.91
CA GLU A 122 3.48 36.49 3.95
C GLU A 122 4.17 37.73 3.40
N ARG A 123 4.83 37.64 2.23
CA ARG A 123 5.43 38.81 1.57
C ARG A 123 4.42 39.86 1.14
N ARG A 124 3.23 39.46 0.72
CA ARG A 124 2.16 40.40 0.34
C ARG A 124 1.60 41.08 1.59
N ASP A 125 1.35 40.30 2.63
CA ASP A 125 0.81 40.80 3.89
C ASP A 125 1.79 41.76 4.55
N GLN A 126 3.08 41.41 4.60
CA GLN A 126 4.15 42.31 5.07
C GLN A 126 4.17 43.61 4.27
N LYS A 127 4.15 43.54 2.94
CA LYS A 127 4.14 44.74 2.08
C LYS A 127 2.92 45.63 2.37
N THR A 128 1.75 45.04 2.63
CA THR A 128 0.56 45.83 2.99
C THR A 128 0.69 46.48 4.37
N THR A 129 1.20 45.74 5.36
CA THR A 129 1.44 46.25 6.71
C THR A 129 2.46 47.39 6.70
N ASP A 130 3.56 47.23 5.97
CA ASP A 130 4.60 48.25 5.83
C ASP A 130 4.05 49.52 5.16
N ALA A 131 3.24 49.37 4.10
CA ALA A 131 2.62 50.49 3.42
C ALA A 131 1.67 51.28 4.34
N VAL A 132 0.83 50.58 5.13
CA VAL A 132 -0.05 51.21 6.11
C VAL A 132 0.76 51.91 7.20
N SER A 133 1.80 51.26 7.71
CA SER A 133 2.66 51.80 8.78
C SER A 133 3.37 53.07 8.32
N ALA A 134 3.93 53.07 7.09
CA ALA A 134 4.55 54.24 6.48
C ALA A 134 3.55 55.40 6.29
N GLN A 135 2.32 55.12 5.86
CA GLN A 135 1.28 56.15 5.74
C GLN A 135 0.91 56.76 7.09
N CYS A 136 0.72 55.93 8.13
CA CYS A 136 0.42 56.40 9.48
C CYS A 136 1.55 57.30 10.02
N TRP A 137 2.80 56.88 9.84
CA TRP A 137 3.97 57.65 10.24
C TRP A 137 4.04 59.01 9.53
N LEU A 138 3.83 59.05 8.21
CA LEU A 138 3.82 60.29 7.43
C LEU A 138 2.72 61.25 7.89
N ARG A 139 1.50 60.75 8.14
CA ARG A 139 0.39 61.57 8.65
C ARG A 139 0.72 62.16 10.03
N GLN A 140 1.33 61.37 10.91
CA GLN A 140 1.74 61.84 12.24
C GLN A 140 2.83 62.91 12.14
N GLN A 141 3.81 62.72 11.27
CA GLN A 141 4.88 63.71 11.04
C GLN A 141 4.33 65.04 10.49
N GLN A 142 3.38 64.98 9.55
CA GLN A 142 2.71 66.18 9.04
C GLN A 142 1.92 66.91 10.14
N ALA A 143 1.16 66.18 10.95
CA ALA A 143 0.41 66.76 12.07
C ALA A 143 1.31 67.45 13.10
N GLN A 144 2.52 66.92 13.34
CA GLN A 144 3.50 67.55 14.23
C GLN A 144 4.13 68.82 13.64
N ARG A 145 4.28 68.92 12.31
CA ARG A 145 4.83 70.11 11.64
C ARG A 145 3.86 71.29 11.55
N HIS A 146 2.56 71.03 11.65
CA HIS A 146 1.51 72.04 11.61
C HIS A 146 1.04 72.51 13.00
N ARG A 147 1.73 72.10 14.07
CA ARG A 147 1.59 72.62 15.43
C ARG A 147 2.75 73.55 15.74
#